data_AF-A0A8X8Z8P0-F1
#
_entry.id   AF-A0A8X8Z8P0-F1
#
_cell.length_a   1.000
_cell.length_b   1.000
_cell.length_c   1.000
_cell.angle_alpha   90.00
_cell.angle_beta   90.00
_cell.angle_gamma   90.00
#
_symmetry.space_group_name_H-M   'P 1'
#
loop_
_entity.id
_entity.type
_entity.pdbx_description
1 polymer ?
#
loop_
_entity_poly.entity_id
_entity_poly.type
_entity_poly.pdbx_seq_one_letter_code
_entity_poly.pdbx_strand_id
1 'polypeptide(L)'
;MASNSSPHHSGNSSLKFKDGKTMTIPPKALNIVWGNDNRYWTVPEKEGLPAPAELHQVSWLEVTGVVDDTNPNKNCEVGFRVSLNPDAFGWGKYPIYMMIKKGTKISWTKININPNRKGEFEIKGRWMKADQQSQNNVNSSDRKTTSMASNSQKTWCSDVHPHHNTSSTSSEDKNITSGACTNDHHLSRDGLSQDQELEPNGEESSKNRKQSKQGEAKANQSSKRVSLPHNCGDILKHADSPVDISATTNQEVLYAGVFLNQKRKAKTLVLQKYWVDKQSNCNCFMIFAQSLSITWAEDQRFWHWPLLKESSDENLAVAELLDVCWLEVHGRFEVANLSPGRLYEIVFVVMLKDPAYGWEDPVNLRLTLPDGTRQERKENLMEKPRGRWIDIPVGEFKSSTEKTGEMEFSLYEYEGGKWKRGLLIKGVKIHPKA
;
A
#
# COMPACT_ATOMS: atom_id res chain seq x y z
N MET A 1 5.18 31.93 10.61
CA MET A 1 6.02 30.80 11.09
C MET A 1 5.10 29.61 11.28
N ALA A 2 5.41 28.43 10.74
CA ALA A 2 4.64 27.24 11.07
C ALA A 2 5.10 26.73 12.45
N SER A 3 4.21 26.66 13.43
CA SER A 3 4.47 25.98 14.68
C SER A 3 4.52 24.47 14.41
N ASN A 4 5.72 23.90 14.37
CA ASN A 4 5.95 22.49 14.03
C ASN A 4 5.63 21.57 15.23
N SER A 5 4.41 21.72 15.77
CA SER A 5 3.89 20.95 16.91
C SER A 5 3.44 19.57 16.44
N SER A 6 4.04 18.53 17.01
CA SER A 6 3.58 17.14 16.87
C SER A 6 2.06 17.02 17.13
N PRO A 7 1.29 16.29 16.29
CA PRO A 7 -0.12 16.02 16.56
C PRO A 7 -0.32 15.09 17.75
N HIS A 8 0.71 14.35 18.18
CA HIS A 8 0.69 13.55 19.40
C HIS A 8 0.98 14.42 20.63
N HIS A 9 0.12 14.31 21.64
CA HIS A 9 0.34 14.92 22.96
C HIS A 9 1.46 14.20 23.70
N SER A 10 2.37 14.96 24.31
CA SER A 10 3.46 14.43 25.13
C SER A 10 3.22 14.80 26.60
N GLY A 11 2.93 13.79 27.41
CA GLY A 11 2.68 13.93 28.83
C GLY A 11 3.96 13.89 29.67
N ASN A 12 3.85 14.23 30.95
CA ASN A 12 4.97 14.18 31.90
C ASN A 12 5.45 12.73 32.15
N SER A 13 6.61 12.38 31.57
CA SER A 13 7.22 11.05 31.68
C SER A 13 7.79 10.70 33.06
N SER A 14 7.94 11.67 33.97
CA SER A 14 8.70 11.54 35.22
C SER A 14 7.83 11.52 36.48
N LEU A 15 6.61 10.96 36.37
CA LEU A 15 5.76 10.70 37.53
C LEU A 15 6.37 9.59 38.41
N LYS A 16 6.57 9.86 39.69
CA LYS A 16 7.16 8.91 40.65
C LYS A 16 6.09 8.14 41.42
N PHE A 17 6.15 6.80 41.39
CA PHE A 17 5.20 5.96 42.12
C PHE A 17 5.41 6.04 43.63
N LYS A 18 4.36 6.38 44.38
CA LYS A 18 4.39 6.38 45.85
C LYS A 18 3.92 5.02 46.35
N ASP A 19 4.88 4.13 46.63
CA ASP A 19 4.62 2.75 47.03
C ASP A 19 3.64 2.65 48.22
N GLY A 20 2.75 1.67 48.16
CA GLY A 20 1.68 1.46 49.14
C GLY A 20 0.38 2.26 48.92
N LYS A 21 0.27 3.09 47.87
CA LYS A 21 -1.00 3.75 47.49
C LYS A 21 -1.36 3.56 46.03
N THR A 22 -2.67 3.60 45.73
CA THR A 22 -3.16 3.69 44.35
C THR A 22 -2.81 5.07 43.79
N MET A 23 -2.19 5.10 42.61
CA MET A 23 -1.82 6.33 41.92
C MET A 23 -2.72 6.52 40.69
N THR A 24 -3.27 7.72 40.51
CA THR A 24 -4.00 8.11 39.29
C THR A 24 -3.11 9.02 38.46
N ILE A 25 -2.97 8.73 37.17
CA ILE A 25 -2.30 9.60 36.20
C ILE A 25 -3.37 10.48 35.54
N PRO A 26 -3.29 11.82 35.61
CA PRO A 26 -4.25 12.68 34.90
C PRO A 26 -4.01 12.60 33.38
N PRO A 27 -5.03 12.82 32.52
CA PRO A 27 -4.86 12.62 31.07
C PRO A 27 -3.75 13.46 30.43
N LYS A 28 -3.52 14.68 30.92
CA LYS A 28 -2.41 15.57 30.52
C LYS A 28 -1.00 15.02 30.81
N ALA A 29 -0.89 14.01 31.66
CA ALA A 29 0.38 13.33 31.94
C ALA A 29 0.54 11.99 31.18
N LEU A 30 -0.39 11.67 30.26
CA LEU A 30 -0.27 10.55 29.33
C LEU A 30 0.28 11.06 27.99
N ASN A 31 1.07 10.24 27.32
CA ASN A 31 1.32 10.41 25.90
C ASN A 31 0.08 9.92 25.14
N ILE A 32 -0.53 10.77 24.32
CA ILE A 32 -1.76 10.47 23.57
C ILE A 32 -1.50 10.72 22.10
N VAL A 33 -1.51 9.67 21.29
CA VAL A 33 -1.41 9.79 19.83
C VAL A 33 -2.63 10.55 19.32
N TRP A 34 -2.38 11.59 18.51
CA TRP A 34 -3.39 12.57 18.04
C TRP A 34 -3.91 13.54 19.12
N GLY A 35 -3.37 13.48 20.35
CA GLY A 35 -3.88 14.24 21.50
C GLY A 35 -3.67 15.77 21.49
N ASN A 36 -2.83 16.31 20.58
CA ASN A 36 -2.71 17.76 20.37
C ASN A 36 -3.63 18.26 19.22
N ASP A 37 -4.34 17.36 18.55
CA ASP A 37 -5.19 17.68 17.42
C ASP A 37 -6.66 17.56 17.81
N ASN A 38 -7.31 18.72 17.96
CA ASN A 38 -8.68 18.85 18.42
C ASN A 38 -9.73 18.23 17.47
N ARG A 39 -9.33 17.75 16.28
CA ARG A 39 -10.18 16.93 15.40
C ARG A 39 -10.39 15.51 15.93
N TYR A 40 -9.43 15.00 16.71
CA TYR A 40 -9.38 13.60 17.13
C TYR A 40 -9.56 13.43 18.64
N TRP A 41 -9.04 14.35 19.46
CA TRP A 41 -9.16 14.31 20.92
C TRP A 41 -9.53 15.66 21.52
N THR A 42 -9.96 15.68 22.77
CA THR A 42 -9.91 16.86 23.63
C THR A 42 -9.25 16.48 24.95
N VAL A 43 -8.04 17.00 25.19
CA VAL A 43 -7.20 16.70 26.36
C VAL A 43 -7.23 17.88 27.34
N PRO A 44 -7.57 17.70 28.63
CA PRO A 44 -7.68 18.81 29.59
C PRO A 44 -6.37 19.59 29.82
N GLU A 45 -6.42 20.91 29.63
CA GLU A 45 -5.25 21.80 29.75
C GLU A 45 -4.69 21.95 31.18
N LYS A 46 -5.49 21.69 32.22
CA LYS A 46 -5.13 21.96 33.62
C LYS A 46 -5.05 20.67 34.43
N GLU A 47 -3.92 20.48 35.10
CA GLU A 47 -3.76 19.40 36.06
C GLU A 47 -4.71 19.59 37.25
N GLY A 48 -5.30 18.50 37.75
CA GLY A 48 -6.17 18.51 38.94
C GLY A 48 -7.67 18.76 38.69
N LEU A 49 -8.09 19.18 37.49
CA LEU A 49 -9.51 19.09 37.12
C LEU A 49 -9.89 17.63 36.81
N PRO A 50 -11.05 17.13 37.26
CA PRO A 50 -11.47 15.73 37.10
C PRO A 50 -12.03 15.41 35.69
N ALA A 51 -11.61 16.17 34.68
CA ALA A 51 -12.06 15.96 33.30
C ALA A 51 -11.33 14.75 32.66
N PRO A 52 -12.02 13.90 31.89
CA PRO A 52 -11.37 12.89 31.06
C PRO A 52 -10.67 13.54 29.87
N ALA A 53 -9.80 12.79 29.18
CA ALA A 53 -9.53 13.08 27.76
C ALA A 53 -10.64 12.41 26.94
N GLU A 54 -11.29 13.19 26.09
CA GLU A 54 -12.35 12.70 25.21
C GLU A 54 -11.76 12.33 23.84
N LEU A 55 -12.18 11.19 23.30
CA LEU A 55 -11.80 10.70 21.98
C LEU A 55 -12.98 10.89 21.03
N HIS A 56 -12.79 11.68 19.98
CA HIS A 56 -13.84 12.00 19.00
C HIS A 56 -13.97 10.90 17.94
N GLN A 57 -12.93 10.70 17.12
CA GLN A 57 -12.90 9.65 16.11
C GLN A 57 -11.47 9.35 15.65
N VAL A 58 -11.05 8.08 15.64
CA VAL A 58 -9.79 7.61 15.03
C VAL A 58 -9.95 6.19 14.49
N SER A 59 -9.10 5.79 13.54
CA SER A 59 -8.99 4.38 13.09
C SER A 59 -8.06 3.54 13.97
N TRP A 60 -7.17 4.18 14.73
CA TRP A 60 -6.24 3.58 15.68
C TRP A 60 -5.89 4.57 16.80
N LEU A 61 -5.50 4.06 17.97
CA LEU A 61 -5.06 4.89 19.09
C LEU A 61 -3.90 4.22 19.84
N GLU A 62 -3.03 5.04 20.44
CA GLU A 62 -2.17 4.64 21.55
C GLU A 62 -2.26 5.71 22.64
N VAL A 63 -2.38 5.25 23.89
CA VAL A 63 -2.34 6.07 25.10
C VAL A 63 -1.34 5.43 26.07
N THR A 64 -0.22 6.10 26.32
CA THR A 64 0.94 5.55 27.02
C THR A 64 1.29 6.42 28.24
N GLY A 65 1.12 5.85 29.44
CA GLY A 65 1.61 6.44 30.70
C GLY A 65 2.96 5.84 31.12
N VAL A 66 3.82 6.65 31.71
CA VAL A 66 5.15 6.25 32.23
C VAL A 66 5.24 6.60 33.71
N VAL A 67 5.83 5.72 34.52
CA VAL A 67 5.95 5.89 35.98
C VAL A 67 7.28 5.33 36.48
N ASP A 68 8.04 6.19 37.17
CA ASP A 68 9.32 5.87 37.83
C ASP A 68 9.13 5.31 39.25
N ASP A 69 10.23 4.87 39.87
CA ASP A 69 10.32 4.41 41.27
C ASP A 69 9.41 3.20 41.64
N THR A 70 8.89 2.48 40.65
CA THR A 70 8.05 1.28 40.91
C THR A 70 8.88 0.12 41.49
N ASN A 71 8.39 -0.50 42.56
CA ASN A 71 9.06 -1.63 43.20
C ASN A 71 9.12 -2.84 42.23
N PRO A 72 10.32 -3.33 41.82
CA PRO A 72 10.45 -4.34 40.77
C PRO A 72 9.80 -5.68 41.15
N ASN A 73 9.80 -6.04 42.43
CA ASN A 73 9.37 -7.36 42.91
C ASN A 73 7.89 -7.44 43.31
N LYS A 74 7.17 -6.30 43.40
CA LYS A 74 5.71 -6.29 43.62
C LYS A 74 4.95 -6.54 42.32
N ASN A 75 3.91 -7.38 42.39
CA ASN A 75 2.87 -7.43 41.36
C ASN A 75 2.18 -6.05 41.27
N CYS A 76 1.76 -5.64 40.08
CA CYS A 76 0.95 -4.43 39.91
C CYS A 76 -0.22 -4.68 38.96
N GLU A 77 -1.30 -3.96 39.22
CA GLU A 77 -2.47 -3.85 38.35
C GLU A 77 -2.46 -2.45 37.75
N VAL A 78 -2.57 -2.35 36.43
CA VAL A 78 -2.63 -1.07 35.70
C VAL A 78 -3.97 -1.04 35.00
N GLY A 79 -4.62 0.12 34.99
CA GLY A 79 -5.93 0.27 34.37
C GLY A 79 -6.21 1.69 33.92
N PHE A 80 -7.19 1.80 33.03
CA PHE A 80 -7.77 3.07 32.60
C PHE A 80 -9.23 3.08 33.02
N ARG A 81 -9.66 4.18 33.65
CA ARG A 81 -11.07 4.51 33.83
C ARG A 81 -11.55 5.14 32.53
N VAL A 82 -12.59 4.54 31.94
CA VAL A 82 -13.13 4.88 30.61
C VAL A 82 -14.65 4.85 30.66
N SER A 83 -15.27 5.53 29.71
CA SER A 83 -16.71 5.54 29.50
C SER A 83 -16.99 5.68 28.01
N LEU A 84 -18.16 5.25 27.57
CA LEU A 84 -18.60 5.41 26.19
C LEU A 84 -19.72 6.46 26.13
N ASN A 85 -19.58 7.43 25.23
CA ASN A 85 -20.67 8.35 24.90
C ASN A 85 -21.80 7.58 24.18
N PRO A 86 -23.06 8.09 24.19
CA PRO A 86 -24.22 7.37 23.63
C PRO A 86 -24.12 7.03 22.13
N ASP A 87 -23.25 7.74 21.41
CA ASP A 87 -22.95 7.65 19.98
C ASP A 87 -21.62 6.94 19.67
N ALA A 88 -20.89 6.47 20.68
CA ALA A 88 -19.57 5.86 20.51
C ALA A 88 -19.62 4.52 19.74
N PHE A 89 -18.99 4.47 18.57
CA PHE A 89 -18.97 3.32 17.66
C PHE A 89 -17.58 2.65 17.56
N GLY A 90 -17.48 1.55 16.79
CA GLY A 90 -16.23 0.81 16.55
C GLY A 90 -15.82 -0.18 17.66
N TRP A 91 -16.36 -0.06 18.87
CA TRP A 91 -15.97 -0.87 20.02
C TRP A 91 -16.54 -2.30 20.02
N GLY A 92 -15.77 -3.23 20.58
CA GLY A 92 -16.26 -4.55 21.03
C GLY A 92 -16.26 -5.68 20.01
N LYS A 93 -16.37 -5.38 18.70
CA LYS A 93 -16.05 -6.37 17.64
C LYS A 93 -14.55 -6.72 17.66
N TYR A 94 -13.71 -5.77 18.09
CA TYR A 94 -12.26 -5.90 18.20
C TYR A 94 -11.76 -5.58 19.61
N PRO A 95 -10.72 -6.27 20.09
CA PRO A 95 -10.14 -6.01 21.40
C PRO A 95 -9.20 -4.80 21.42
N ILE A 96 -9.14 -4.13 22.56
CA ILE A 96 -7.99 -3.30 22.94
C ILE A 96 -6.89 -4.22 23.48
N TYR A 97 -5.63 -3.88 23.21
CA TYR A 97 -4.46 -4.53 23.79
C TYR A 97 -3.78 -3.59 24.77
N MET A 98 -3.80 -3.94 26.07
CA MET A 98 -3.06 -3.22 27.09
C MET A 98 -1.66 -3.82 27.25
N MET A 99 -0.64 -2.98 27.26
CA MET A 99 0.77 -3.34 27.40
C MET A 99 1.30 -2.81 28.73
N ILE A 100 1.95 -3.67 29.53
CA ILE A 100 2.60 -3.27 30.79
C ILE A 100 4.07 -3.68 30.72
N LYS A 101 4.95 -2.70 30.48
CA LYS A 101 6.40 -2.87 30.48
C LYS A 101 6.99 -2.54 31.87
N LYS A 102 7.88 -3.38 32.36
CA LYS A 102 8.60 -3.21 33.63
C LYS A 102 10.06 -3.58 33.42
N GLY A 103 10.93 -2.57 33.29
CA GLY A 103 12.29 -2.75 32.78
C GLY A 103 12.28 -3.34 31.36
N THR A 104 12.93 -4.49 31.18
CA THR A 104 12.96 -5.25 29.91
C THR A 104 11.76 -6.18 29.72
N LYS A 105 10.98 -6.48 30.76
CA LYS A 105 9.87 -7.44 30.71
C LYS A 105 8.57 -6.76 30.29
N ILE A 106 7.75 -7.45 29.50
CA ILE A 106 6.46 -6.96 28.99
C ILE A 106 5.35 -7.97 29.30
N SER A 107 4.21 -7.50 29.81
CA SER A 107 2.95 -8.22 29.90
C SER A 107 1.94 -7.63 28.90
N TRP A 108 1.12 -8.47 28.28
CA TRP A 108 0.04 -8.05 27.38
C TRP A 108 -1.30 -8.60 27.87
N THR A 109 -2.32 -7.73 27.93
CA THR A 109 -3.70 -8.12 28.25
C THR A 109 -4.61 -7.78 27.07
N LYS A 110 -5.34 -8.77 26.55
CA LYS A 110 -6.38 -8.59 25.53
C LYS A 110 -7.71 -8.27 26.22
N ILE A 111 -8.36 -7.16 25.85
CA ILE A 111 -9.55 -6.63 26.53
C ILE A 111 -10.65 -6.37 25.49
N ASN A 112 -11.78 -7.08 25.60
CA ASN A 112 -12.98 -6.78 24.81
C ASN A 112 -13.82 -5.74 25.57
N ILE A 113 -14.12 -4.60 24.95
CA ILE A 113 -15.10 -3.64 25.49
C ILE A 113 -16.51 -4.10 25.10
N ASN A 114 -17.48 -4.04 26.03
CA ASN A 114 -18.89 -4.17 25.69
C ASN A 114 -19.41 -2.78 25.26
N PRO A 115 -19.81 -2.57 24.00
CA PRO A 115 -20.27 -1.25 23.52
C PRO A 115 -21.56 -0.79 24.21
N ASN A 116 -22.37 -1.71 24.71
CA ASN A 116 -23.61 -1.40 25.45
C ASN A 116 -23.37 -1.04 26.93
N ARG A 117 -22.11 -0.89 27.36
CA ARG A 117 -21.77 -0.62 28.77
C ARG A 117 -21.93 0.86 29.09
N LYS A 118 -22.99 1.19 29.83
CA LYS A 118 -23.30 2.54 30.30
C LYS A 118 -22.46 2.93 31.53
N GLY A 119 -22.15 4.21 31.64
CA GLY A 119 -21.39 4.79 32.75
C GLY A 119 -19.89 4.54 32.65
N GLU A 120 -19.16 4.97 33.67
CA GLU A 120 -17.71 4.73 33.77
C GLU A 120 -17.41 3.27 34.16
N PHE A 121 -16.30 2.75 33.62
CA PHE A 121 -15.76 1.46 33.98
C PHE A 121 -14.23 1.41 33.86
N GLU A 122 -13.62 0.45 34.54
CA GLU A 122 -12.19 0.23 34.48
C GLU A 122 -11.85 -0.90 33.50
N ILE A 123 -10.92 -0.65 32.58
CA ILE A 123 -10.22 -1.68 31.80
C ILE A 123 -8.84 -1.92 32.43
N LYS A 124 -8.42 -3.18 32.57
CA LYS A 124 -7.26 -3.56 33.42
C LYS A 124 -6.35 -4.60 32.78
N GLY A 125 -5.07 -4.51 33.11
CA GLY A 125 -4.07 -5.54 32.91
C GLY A 125 -3.29 -5.81 34.20
N ARG A 126 -2.74 -7.02 34.34
CA ARG A 126 -1.89 -7.40 35.48
C ARG A 126 -0.47 -7.69 35.03
N TRP A 127 0.48 -7.20 35.82
CA TRP A 127 1.87 -7.65 35.78
C TRP A 127 2.09 -8.64 36.93
N MET A 128 2.43 -9.87 36.57
CA MET A 128 2.71 -10.97 37.49
C MET A 128 4.16 -11.43 37.32
N LYS A 129 4.79 -11.89 38.40
CA LYS A 129 6.11 -12.52 38.32
C LYS A 129 6.02 -13.84 37.53
N ALA A 130 7.02 -14.11 36.68
CA ALA A 130 7.05 -15.28 35.79
C ALA A 130 6.88 -16.62 36.54
N ASP A 131 7.38 -16.70 37.78
CA ASP A 131 7.39 -17.88 38.63
C ASP A 131 5.99 -18.32 39.12
N GLN A 132 4.93 -17.54 38.81
CA GLN A 132 3.53 -17.83 39.18
C GLN A 132 2.61 -18.00 37.95
N GLN A 133 3.16 -18.27 36.76
CA GLN A 133 2.39 -18.29 35.50
C GLN A 133 1.77 -19.66 35.16
N SER A 134 1.62 -20.54 36.16
CA SER A 134 0.87 -21.80 36.08
C SER A 134 -0.44 -21.70 36.87
N GLN A 135 -1.49 -22.38 36.37
CA GLN A 135 -2.85 -22.42 36.97
C GLN A 135 -3.58 -21.06 37.07
N ASN A 136 -4.07 -20.55 35.93
CA ASN A 136 -5.30 -19.74 35.90
C ASN A 136 -5.96 -19.81 34.51
N ASN A 137 -6.56 -20.96 34.17
CA ASN A 137 -7.31 -21.12 32.92
C ASN A 137 -8.40 -22.21 33.03
N VAL A 138 -9.18 -22.20 34.12
CA VAL A 138 -10.32 -23.10 34.33
C VAL A 138 -11.47 -22.32 34.99
N ASN A 139 -12.50 -21.97 34.20
CA ASN A 139 -13.94 -21.98 34.56
C ASN A 139 -14.80 -21.24 33.53
N SER A 140 -15.24 -21.95 32.47
CA SER A 140 -16.54 -21.74 31.80
C SER A 140 -16.85 -22.88 30.81
N SER A 141 -17.39 -23.97 31.36
CA SER A 141 -18.17 -25.07 30.73
C SER A 141 -18.22 -25.29 29.20
N ASP A 142 -17.90 -26.53 28.81
CA ASP A 142 -18.73 -27.42 27.94
C ASP A 142 -19.03 -27.06 26.46
N ARG A 143 -18.20 -27.55 25.52
CA ARG A 143 -18.35 -28.92 24.91
C ARG A 143 -17.28 -29.21 23.84
N LYS A 144 -17.08 -30.50 23.52
CA LYS A 144 -16.07 -30.99 22.57
C LYS A 144 -16.40 -30.65 21.10
N THR A 145 -15.44 -30.11 20.36
CA THR A 145 -15.13 -30.58 18.98
C THR A 145 -13.65 -30.34 18.67
N THR A 146 -13.07 -31.19 17.81
CA THR A 146 -11.65 -31.21 17.46
C THR A 146 -11.29 -30.10 16.46
N SER A 147 -10.16 -29.38 16.64
CA SER A 147 -9.53 -28.63 15.55
C SER A 147 -8.02 -28.42 15.76
N MET A 148 -7.33 -28.21 14.64
CA MET A 148 -5.87 -28.15 14.48
C MET A 148 -5.27 -26.82 14.99
N ALA A 149 -3.96 -26.83 15.23
CA ALA A 149 -3.21 -25.60 15.47
C ALA A 149 -3.24 -24.67 14.25
N SER A 150 -3.42 -23.36 14.48
CA SER A 150 -3.36 -22.32 13.46
C SER A 150 -2.38 -21.22 13.87
N ASN A 151 -1.57 -20.75 12.91
CA ASN A 151 -0.52 -19.77 13.15
C ASN A 151 -1.09 -18.37 13.46
N SER A 152 -0.31 -17.58 14.19
CA SER A 152 -0.57 -16.17 14.42
C SER A 152 -0.49 -15.37 13.11
N GLN A 153 -1.64 -14.89 12.64
CA GLN A 153 -1.75 -13.74 11.74
C GLN A 153 -2.66 -12.71 12.42
N LYS A 154 -2.21 -11.45 12.48
CA LYS A 154 -3.01 -10.34 13.02
C LYS A 154 -4.02 -9.89 11.95
N THR A 155 -5.27 -10.34 12.03
CA THR A 155 -6.37 -9.77 11.23
C THR A 155 -6.99 -8.59 11.97
N TRP A 156 -7.19 -7.48 11.26
CA TRP A 156 -7.90 -6.29 11.72
C TRP A 156 -8.78 -5.77 10.58
N CYS A 157 -10.09 -5.80 10.78
CA CYS A 157 -11.09 -5.09 9.95
C CYS A 157 -11.85 -4.14 10.89
N SER A 158 -12.65 -3.19 10.39
CA SER A 158 -13.39 -2.25 11.28
C SER A 158 -14.71 -1.71 10.69
N ASP A 159 -15.84 -2.32 11.11
CA ASP A 159 -17.25 -1.89 10.98
C ASP A 159 -17.55 -0.38 11.02
N VAL A 160 -17.44 0.35 9.89
CA VAL A 160 -17.95 1.73 9.75
C VAL A 160 -18.63 1.94 8.38
N HIS A 161 -19.77 2.64 8.38
CA HIS A 161 -20.41 3.24 7.20
C HIS A 161 -20.62 4.74 7.49
N PRO A 162 -20.32 5.67 6.56
CA PRO A 162 -20.73 7.07 6.69
C PRO A 162 -22.16 7.27 6.16
N HIS A 163 -23.06 7.83 6.99
CA HIS A 163 -24.33 8.36 6.51
C HIS A 163 -24.14 9.76 5.92
N HIS A 164 -24.44 9.94 4.64
CA HIS A 164 -24.50 11.27 4.03
C HIS A 164 -25.78 12.01 4.47
N ASN A 165 -25.62 13.04 5.32
CA ASN A 165 -26.67 14.04 5.51
C ASN A 165 -26.72 14.98 4.30
N THR A 166 -27.73 14.82 3.44
CA THR A 166 -28.07 15.79 2.39
C THR A 166 -29.13 16.76 2.89
N SER A 167 -28.75 18.01 3.13
CA SER A 167 -29.66 19.07 3.59
C SER A 167 -30.31 19.83 2.41
N SER A 168 -31.64 19.73 2.34
CA SER A 168 -32.54 20.53 1.50
C SER A 168 -33.92 20.52 2.20
N THR A 169 -34.79 21.52 2.15
CA THR A 169 -34.93 22.70 1.27
C THR A 169 -35.50 23.91 2.02
N SER A 170 -35.29 25.12 1.49
CA SER A 170 -36.29 26.21 1.42
C SER A 170 -35.75 27.26 0.42
N SER A 171 -36.25 27.37 -0.81
CA SER A 171 -37.58 27.80 -1.29
C SER A 171 -37.80 29.32 -1.23
N GLU A 172 -37.54 30.00 -2.34
CA GLU A 172 -38.21 31.26 -2.68
C GLU A 172 -38.30 31.41 -4.21
N ASP A 173 -39.49 31.67 -4.74
CA ASP A 173 -39.78 31.70 -6.19
C ASP A 173 -39.55 33.07 -6.82
N LYS A 174 -39.23 33.09 -8.14
CA LYS A 174 -39.86 34.02 -9.11
C LYS A 174 -39.64 33.66 -10.59
N ASN A 175 -40.77 33.33 -11.24
CA ASN A 175 -41.21 33.70 -12.59
C ASN A 175 -40.33 33.44 -13.85
N ILE A 176 -40.80 32.45 -14.62
CA ILE A 176 -41.37 32.64 -15.98
C ILE A 176 -40.56 33.45 -17.01
N THR A 177 -40.07 32.77 -18.05
CA THR A 177 -40.58 33.01 -19.41
C THR A 177 -40.37 31.79 -20.33
N SER A 178 -41.17 31.70 -21.39
CA SER A 178 -41.22 30.58 -22.35
C SER A 178 -40.44 30.86 -23.64
N GLY A 179 -39.84 29.83 -24.23
CA GLY A 179 -39.34 29.86 -25.62
C GLY A 179 -39.12 28.44 -26.16
N ALA A 180 -39.60 28.17 -27.38
CA ALA A 180 -39.51 26.85 -28.02
C ALA A 180 -39.34 26.99 -29.54
N CYS A 181 -38.69 25.98 -30.16
CA CYS A 181 -38.42 25.87 -31.60
C CYS A 181 -37.42 26.95 -32.14
N THR A 182 -36.78 26.79 -33.31
CA THR A 182 -36.91 25.82 -34.42
C THR A 182 -35.56 25.19 -34.81
N ASN A 183 -35.59 24.24 -35.77
CA ASN A 183 -34.42 23.84 -36.57
C ASN A 183 -33.95 25.01 -37.47
N ASP A 184 -32.77 24.92 -38.11
CA ASP A 184 -32.73 24.47 -39.53
C ASP A 184 -31.32 24.12 -40.07
N HIS A 185 -31.29 23.55 -41.28
CA HIS A 185 -30.10 23.02 -41.99
C HIS A 185 -29.27 24.07 -42.76
N HIS A 186 -27.98 23.76 -42.98
CA HIS A 186 -27.41 23.88 -44.33
C HIS A 186 -26.36 22.81 -44.69
N LEU A 187 -26.19 22.57 -46.00
CA LEU A 187 -25.35 21.53 -46.60
C LEU A 187 -24.49 22.12 -47.73
N SER A 188 -23.27 21.59 -47.90
CA SER A 188 -22.56 21.26 -49.17
C SER A 188 -21.07 20.94 -48.86
N ARG A 189 -20.37 19.96 -49.44
CA ARG A 189 -20.21 19.50 -50.85
C ARG A 189 -19.42 20.51 -51.71
N ASP A 190 -18.46 20.12 -52.56
CA ASP A 190 -17.83 18.83 -52.92
C ASP A 190 -16.34 19.08 -53.29
N GLY A 191 -15.52 18.05 -53.51
CA GLY A 191 -14.18 18.21 -54.12
C GLY A 191 -13.25 16.98 -54.07
N LEU A 192 -13.08 16.29 -55.21
CA LEU A 192 -12.14 15.17 -55.41
C LEU A 192 -11.39 15.32 -56.74
N SER A 193 -10.08 15.02 -56.77
CA SER A 193 -9.36 14.50 -57.94
C SER A 193 -7.99 13.93 -57.55
N GLN A 194 -7.48 12.95 -58.31
CA GLN A 194 -6.13 12.40 -58.21
C GLN A 194 -5.30 12.79 -59.47
N ASP A 195 -4.26 12.00 -59.78
CA ASP A 195 -3.48 11.92 -61.03
C ASP A 195 -2.32 12.94 -61.19
N GLN A 196 -1.17 12.62 -61.83
CA GLN A 196 -0.40 11.37 -61.94
C GLN A 196 1.07 11.73 -62.35
N GLU A 197 1.96 10.75 -62.51
CA GLU A 197 3.41 10.90 -62.77
C GLU A 197 3.80 11.59 -64.09
N LEU A 198 5.05 12.10 -64.17
CA LEU A 198 5.96 11.88 -65.32
C LEU A 198 7.43 12.28 -65.00
N GLU A 199 8.38 11.54 -65.60
CA GLU A 199 9.86 11.70 -65.53
C GLU A 199 10.42 12.73 -66.54
N PRO A 200 11.69 13.14 -66.40
CA PRO A 200 12.57 13.21 -67.57
C PRO A 200 13.99 12.61 -67.37
N ASN A 201 14.63 12.27 -68.50
CA ASN A 201 15.75 11.34 -68.62
C ASN A 201 17.13 12.00 -68.90
N GLY A 202 18.22 11.24 -68.70
CA GLY A 202 19.55 11.47 -69.32
C GLY A 202 20.62 12.17 -68.44
N GLU A 203 21.94 11.87 -68.55
CA GLU A 203 22.72 10.87 -69.32
C GLU A 203 24.03 10.52 -68.52
N GLU A 204 25.05 9.72 -68.92
CA GLU A 204 25.40 9.04 -70.18
C GLU A 204 26.21 7.72 -69.93
N SER A 205 27.55 7.78 -69.86
CA SER A 205 28.48 6.64 -69.79
C SER A 205 29.35 6.64 -68.50
N SER A 206 30.01 5.56 -68.08
CA SER A 206 31.05 4.84 -68.84
C SER A 206 31.29 3.38 -68.45
N LYS A 207 31.82 2.62 -69.42
CA LYS A 207 31.96 1.15 -69.39
C LYS A 207 33.27 0.71 -68.73
N ASN A 208 33.25 -0.40 -67.98
CA ASN A 208 34.34 -1.37 -68.08
C ASN A 208 33.90 -2.80 -67.69
N ARG A 209 34.46 -3.82 -68.37
CA ARG A 209 34.08 -5.24 -68.26
C ARG A 209 35.32 -6.11 -68.18
N LYS A 210 35.53 -6.83 -67.07
CA LYS A 210 36.39 -8.02 -67.01
C LYS A 210 35.72 -9.16 -66.23
N GLN A 211 36.14 -10.38 -66.53
CA GLN A 211 35.38 -11.59 -66.24
C GLN A 211 35.72 -12.24 -64.89
N SER A 212 34.77 -13.07 -64.45
CA SER A 212 34.83 -14.04 -63.37
C SER A 212 36.18 -14.74 -63.13
N LYS A 213 36.49 -14.97 -61.86
CA LYS A 213 37.02 -16.25 -61.38
C LYS A 213 36.11 -16.80 -60.28
N GLN A 214 35.90 -18.10 -60.26
CA GLN A 214 35.22 -18.79 -59.17
C GLN A 214 36.13 -18.81 -57.92
N GLY A 215 35.51 -18.74 -56.75
CA GLY A 215 36.14 -18.98 -55.47
C GLY A 215 35.07 -19.39 -54.45
N GLU A 216 35.23 -20.56 -53.83
CA GLU A 216 34.24 -21.09 -52.89
C GLU A 216 34.31 -20.35 -51.54
N ALA A 217 33.57 -19.25 -51.44
CA ALA A 217 33.34 -18.59 -50.16
C ALA A 217 32.22 -19.34 -49.40
N LYS A 218 32.60 -20.19 -48.43
CA LYS A 218 31.63 -20.77 -47.48
C LYS A 218 30.89 -19.65 -46.77
N ALA A 219 29.60 -19.49 -47.07
CA ALA A 219 28.72 -18.53 -46.42
C ALA A 219 28.50 -18.96 -44.95
N ASN A 220 29.44 -18.57 -44.10
CA ASN A 220 29.40 -18.86 -42.67
C ASN A 220 28.36 -17.94 -42.03
N GLN A 221 27.07 -18.31 -42.16
CA GLN A 221 25.97 -17.70 -41.43
C GLN A 221 26.19 -17.93 -39.93
N SER A 222 26.94 -17.03 -39.30
CA SER A 222 27.04 -16.94 -37.85
C SER A 222 25.69 -16.47 -37.33
N SER A 223 24.80 -17.43 -37.07
CA SER A 223 23.58 -17.20 -36.31
C SER A 223 23.97 -16.48 -35.02
N LYS A 224 23.59 -15.20 -34.89
CA LYS A 224 23.79 -14.42 -33.67
C LYS A 224 22.95 -15.07 -32.58
N ARG A 225 23.57 -16.01 -31.86
CA ARG A 225 22.95 -16.79 -30.78
C ARG A 225 22.74 -15.86 -29.61
N VAL A 226 21.61 -15.14 -29.62
CA VAL A 226 21.25 -14.16 -28.59
C VAL A 226 21.28 -14.86 -27.24
N SER A 227 22.10 -14.35 -26.32
CA SER A 227 22.20 -14.87 -24.97
C SER A 227 20.86 -14.71 -24.26
N LEU A 228 20.37 -15.80 -23.65
CA LEU A 228 19.21 -15.72 -22.76
C LEU A 228 19.48 -14.70 -21.63
N PRO A 229 18.46 -13.94 -21.21
CA PRO A 229 18.59 -13.02 -20.08
C PRO A 229 19.02 -13.70 -18.79
N HIS A 230 19.57 -12.93 -17.85
CA HIS A 230 20.04 -13.43 -16.56
C HIS A 230 18.95 -14.24 -15.84
N ASN A 231 19.27 -15.45 -15.38
CA ASN A 231 18.36 -16.36 -14.64
C ASN A 231 17.00 -16.64 -15.32
N CYS A 232 16.85 -16.34 -16.62
CA CYS A 232 15.58 -16.45 -17.35
C CYS A 232 14.97 -17.87 -17.27
N GLY A 233 15.82 -18.90 -17.42
CA GLY A 233 15.41 -20.30 -17.32
C GLY A 233 15.01 -20.76 -15.91
N ASP A 234 15.35 -20.01 -14.86
CA ASP A 234 14.88 -20.26 -13.49
C ASP A 234 13.59 -19.49 -13.20
N ILE A 235 13.51 -18.23 -13.65
CA ILE A 235 12.30 -17.39 -13.55
C ILE A 235 11.10 -18.08 -14.24
N LEU A 236 11.31 -18.64 -15.43
CA LEU A 236 10.26 -19.31 -16.22
C LEU A 236 9.79 -20.65 -15.66
N LYS A 237 10.47 -21.25 -14.66
CA LYS A 237 9.96 -22.42 -13.91
C LYS A 237 8.69 -22.12 -13.10
N HIS A 238 8.34 -20.84 -13.02
CA HIS A 238 7.17 -20.33 -12.30
C HIS A 238 6.09 -19.77 -13.23
N ALA A 239 6.21 -19.96 -14.54
CA ALA A 239 5.22 -19.52 -15.52
C ALA A 239 3.91 -20.33 -15.44
N ASP A 240 2.80 -19.66 -15.72
CA ASP A 240 1.45 -20.25 -15.65
C ASP A 240 1.17 -21.28 -16.76
N SER A 241 1.83 -21.12 -17.90
CA SER A 241 1.86 -22.06 -19.01
C SER A 241 3.30 -22.45 -19.33
N PRO A 242 3.58 -23.70 -19.76
CA PRO A 242 4.93 -24.11 -20.15
C PRO A 242 5.46 -23.28 -21.33
N VAL A 243 6.56 -22.56 -21.10
CA VAL A 243 7.29 -21.83 -22.14
C VAL A 243 8.50 -22.66 -22.56
N ASP A 244 8.49 -23.18 -23.78
CA ASP A 244 9.71 -23.75 -24.38
C ASP A 244 10.72 -22.63 -24.66
N ILE A 245 12.01 -22.93 -24.54
CA ILE A 245 13.13 -21.98 -24.63
C ILE A 245 14.00 -22.31 -25.87
N SER A 246 13.42 -23.01 -26.85
CA SER A 246 14.02 -23.43 -28.13
C SER A 246 14.33 -22.28 -29.14
N ALA A 247 15.21 -21.37 -28.72
CA ALA A 247 16.15 -20.60 -29.54
C ALA A 247 15.69 -19.65 -30.66
N THR A 248 14.43 -19.59 -31.11
CA THR A 248 14.03 -18.60 -32.15
C THR A 248 12.63 -18.04 -32.01
N THR A 249 11.59 -18.87 -31.86
CA THR A 249 10.17 -18.40 -31.83
C THR A 249 9.81 -17.63 -30.55
N ASN A 250 10.63 -17.75 -29.50
CA ASN A 250 10.19 -17.48 -28.12
C ASN A 250 10.62 -16.09 -27.61
N GLN A 251 11.37 -15.32 -28.39
CA GLN A 251 11.77 -13.95 -27.99
C GLN A 251 10.58 -12.99 -27.94
N GLU A 252 9.65 -13.08 -28.88
CA GLU A 252 8.48 -12.19 -28.92
C GLU A 252 7.52 -12.46 -27.74
N VAL A 253 7.40 -13.72 -27.33
CA VAL A 253 6.70 -14.12 -26.09
C VAL A 253 7.36 -13.48 -24.85
N LEU A 254 8.70 -13.51 -24.77
CA LEU A 254 9.44 -12.89 -23.67
C LEU A 254 9.41 -11.35 -23.71
N TYR A 255 9.22 -10.72 -24.87
CA TYR A 255 9.04 -9.27 -25.00
C TYR A 255 7.60 -8.83 -24.69
N ALA A 256 6.58 -9.64 -25.00
CA ALA A 256 5.18 -9.41 -24.62
C ALA A 256 4.93 -9.67 -23.12
N GLY A 257 5.65 -10.63 -22.56
CA GLY A 257 5.67 -10.97 -21.15
C GLY A 257 4.85 -12.21 -20.79
N VAL A 258 5.29 -12.87 -19.71
CA VAL A 258 4.77 -14.14 -19.20
C VAL A 258 4.29 -13.94 -17.77
N PHE A 259 3.08 -14.40 -17.47
CA PHE A 259 2.56 -14.39 -16.09
C PHE A 259 3.17 -15.54 -15.27
N LEU A 260 3.52 -15.22 -14.02
CA LEU A 260 4.14 -16.12 -13.06
C LEU A 260 3.28 -16.21 -11.79
N ASN A 261 2.75 -17.39 -11.46
CA ASN A 261 2.16 -17.68 -10.14
C ASN A 261 3.12 -18.47 -9.25
N GLN A 262 3.98 -17.76 -8.52
CA GLN A 262 4.82 -18.40 -7.49
C GLN A 262 3.96 -18.79 -6.27
N LYS A 263 3.67 -20.10 -6.13
CA LYS A 263 3.12 -20.70 -4.90
C LYS A 263 4.18 -20.76 -3.80
N ARG A 264 4.55 -19.60 -3.22
CA ARG A 264 5.59 -19.53 -2.18
C ARG A 264 5.19 -20.28 -0.89
N LYS A 265 3.89 -20.35 -0.55
CA LYS A 265 3.32 -21.21 0.53
C LYS A 265 1.89 -21.64 0.16
N ALA A 266 1.35 -22.66 0.85
CA ALA A 266 0.11 -23.37 0.51
C ALA A 266 -1.22 -22.55 0.44
N LYS A 267 -1.20 -21.25 0.75
CA LYS A 267 -2.35 -20.32 0.60
C LYS A 267 -1.98 -18.94 0.04
N THR A 268 -0.78 -18.77 -0.52
CA THR A 268 -0.32 -17.47 -1.04
C THR A 268 0.21 -17.64 -2.45
N LEU A 269 -0.55 -17.13 -3.42
CA LEU A 269 -0.11 -16.90 -4.79
C LEU A 269 0.61 -15.56 -4.83
N VAL A 270 1.77 -15.51 -5.49
CA VAL A 270 2.43 -14.25 -5.86
C VAL A 270 2.30 -14.10 -7.37
N LEU A 271 1.26 -13.39 -7.80
CA LEU A 271 0.99 -13.05 -9.19
C LEU A 271 1.94 -11.94 -9.65
N GLN A 272 2.74 -12.23 -10.67
CA GLN A 272 3.67 -11.30 -11.30
C GLN A 272 3.60 -11.45 -12.83
N LYS A 273 4.04 -10.43 -13.57
CA LYS A 273 4.38 -10.54 -15.00
C LYS A 273 5.87 -10.29 -15.18
N TYR A 274 6.55 -11.19 -15.88
CA TYR A 274 7.95 -11.08 -16.25
C TYR A 274 8.06 -10.82 -17.76
N TRP A 275 8.90 -9.88 -18.17
CA TRP A 275 9.26 -9.70 -19.57
C TRP A 275 10.73 -9.29 -19.69
N VAL A 276 11.20 -9.22 -20.93
CA VAL A 276 12.54 -8.75 -21.27
C VAL A 276 12.38 -7.41 -21.98
N ASP A 277 13.16 -6.41 -21.59
CA ASP A 277 13.24 -5.19 -22.39
C ASP A 277 13.98 -5.48 -23.71
N LYS A 278 13.32 -5.16 -24.82
CA LYS A 278 13.79 -5.44 -26.18
C LYS A 278 15.05 -4.65 -26.57
N GLN A 279 15.33 -3.52 -25.91
CA GLN A 279 16.50 -2.67 -26.23
C GLN A 279 17.76 -3.10 -25.46
N SER A 280 17.64 -3.32 -24.15
CA SER A 280 18.75 -3.65 -23.25
C SER A 280 18.96 -5.15 -23.02
N ASN A 281 18.02 -6.00 -23.47
CA ASN A 281 17.92 -7.44 -23.21
C ASN A 281 17.98 -7.79 -21.71
N CYS A 282 17.35 -6.95 -20.87
CA CYS A 282 17.35 -7.08 -19.41
C CYS A 282 15.97 -7.44 -18.87
N ASN A 283 15.96 -8.12 -17.72
CA ASN A 283 14.75 -8.57 -17.05
C ASN A 283 13.90 -7.40 -16.54
N CYS A 284 12.58 -7.49 -16.71
CA CYS A 284 11.60 -6.54 -16.22
C CYS A 284 10.48 -7.27 -15.51
N PHE A 285 9.91 -6.65 -14.47
CA PHE A 285 8.88 -7.27 -13.64
C PHE A 285 7.74 -6.30 -13.32
N MET A 286 6.54 -6.84 -13.20
CA MET A 286 5.36 -6.18 -12.64
C MET A 286 4.82 -7.05 -11.51
N ILE A 287 4.82 -6.51 -10.30
CA ILE A 287 4.29 -7.14 -9.09
C ILE A 287 2.91 -6.55 -8.86
N PHE A 288 1.87 -7.31 -9.18
CA PHE A 288 0.50 -6.80 -9.16
C PHE A 288 -0.02 -6.54 -7.74
N ALA A 289 -1.03 -5.67 -7.60
CA ALA A 289 -1.54 -5.24 -6.31
C ALA A 289 -1.97 -6.38 -5.38
N GLN A 290 -2.49 -7.49 -5.92
CA GLN A 290 -2.84 -8.70 -5.16
C GLN A 290 -1.64 -9.38 -4.46
N SER A 291 -0.42 -9.10 -4.93
CA SER A 291 0.86 -9.60 -4.38
C SER A 291 1.51 -8.62 -3.41
N LEU A 292 0.91 -7.44 -3.18
CA LEU A 292 1.42 -6.42 -2.26
C LEU A 292 0.76 -6.57 -0.88
N SER A 293 1.49 -6.22 0.17
CA SER A 293 0.97 -6.08 1.52
C SER A 293 0.32 -4.71 1.67
N ILE A 294 -0.98 -4.64 1.33
CA ILE A 294 -1.82 -3.45 1.45
C ILE A 294 -2.59 -3.50 2.78
N THR A 295 -2.50 -2.45 3.60
CA THR A 295 -3.19 -2.38 4.88
C THR A 295 -4.72 -2.33 4.68
N TRP A 296 -5.42 -3.27 5.33
CA TRP A 296 -6.87 -3.53 5.25
C TRP A 296 -7.40 -4.01 3.88
N ALA A 297 -6.56 -4.52 2.98
CA ALA A 297 -6.99 -4.99 1.65
C ALA A 297 -8.08 -6.09 1.64
N GLU A 298 -8.27 -6.80 2.75
CA GLU A 298 -9.35 -7.78 2.92
C GLU A 298 -10.73 -7.15 3.21
N ASP A 299 -10.78 -5.86 3.54
CA ASP A 299 -11.97 -5.16 4.02
C ASP A 299 -12.65 -4.36 2.89
N GLN A 300 -13.77 -4.89 2.39
CA GLN A 300 -14.47 -4.38 1.20
C GLN A 300 -15.07 -2.97 1.34
N ARG A 301 -15.03 -2.37 2.54
CA ARG A 301 -15.43 -0.97 2.77
C ARG A 301 -14.27 0.02 2.61
N PHE A 302 -13.04 -0.48 2.69
CA PHE A 302 -11.82 0.31 2.54
C PHE A 302 -11.17 0.09 1.16
N TRP A 303 -11.28 -1.12 0.61
CA TRP A 303 -10.75 -1.47 -0.71
C TRP A 303 -11.75 -2.24 -1.58
N HIS A 304 -11.94 -1.77 -2.80
CA HIS A 304 -12.59 -2.52 -3.88
C HIS A 304 -11.53 -3.15 -4.80
N TRP A 305 -11.87 -4.27 -5.44
CA TRP A 305 -10.95 -5.02 -6.30
C TRP A 305 -11.53 -5.19 -7.72
N PRO A 306 -11.66 -4.10 -8.51
CA PRO A 306 -12.23 -4.18 -9.85
C PRO A 306 -11.30 -4.92 -10.82
N LEU A 307 -11.90 -5.59 -11.81
CA LEU A 307 -11.19 -6.28 -12.87
C LEU A 307 -10.82 -5.33 -14.01
N LEU A 308 -9.51 -5.11 -14.20
CA LEU A 308 -8.92 -4.45 -15.35
C LEU A 308 -8.60 -5.50 -16.43
N LYS A 309 -9.06 -5.30 -17.66
CA LYS A 309 -8.58 -6.07 -18.81
C LYS A 309 -7.21 -5.55 -19.24
N GLU A 310 -6.18 -6.40 -19.23
CA GLU A 310 -4.90 -6.09 -19.92
C GLU A 310 -4.95 -6.49 -21.40
N SER A 311 -5.66 -7.57 -21.72
CA SER A 311 -5.72 -8.21 -23.03
C SER A 311 -7.16 -8.60 -23.38
N SER A 312 -7.35 -9.32 -24.49
CA SER A 312 -8.63 -9.92 -24.86
C SER A 312 -9.18 -10.89 -23.81
N ASP A 313 -8.28 -11.65 -23.17
CA ASP A 313 -8.62 -12.88 -22.43
C ASP A 313 -8.30 -12.81 -20.92
N GLU A 314 -7.46 -11.87 -20.47
CA GLU A 314 -6.98 -11.80 -19.09
C GLU A 314 -7.55 -10.60 -18.31
N ASN A 315 -8.17 -10.92 -17.16
CA ASN A 315 -8.74 -9.96 -16.22
C ASN A 315 -7.87 -9.89 -14.96
N LEU A 316 -7.23 -8.76 -14.72
CA LEU A 316 -6.36 -8.48 -13.57
C LEU A 316 -7.15 -7.71 -12.49
N ALA A 317 -7.18 -8.19 -11.25
CA ALA A 317 -7.73 -7.38 -10.16
C ALA A 317 -6.72 -6.30 -9.72
N VAL A 318 -7.13 -5.03 -9.79
CA VAL A 318 -6.38 -3.89 -9.25
C VAL A 318 -6.99 -3.46 -7.91
N ALA A 319 -6.23 -2.79 -7.04
CA ALA A 319 -6.75 -2.31 -5.75
C ALA A 319 -7.30 -0.88 -5.90
N GLU A 320 -8.61 -0.70 -5.81
CA GLU A 320 -9.27 0.62 -5.77
C GLU A 320 -9.53 1.03 -4.31
N LEU A 321 -8.89 2.12 -3.88
CA LEU A 321 -9.08 2.68 -2.55
C LEU A 321 -10.45 3.37 -2.45
N LEU A 322 -11.28 2.90 -1.53
CA LEU A 322 -12.58 3.51 -1.22
C LEU A 322 -12.42 4.68 -0.24
N ASP A 323 -12.20 4.41 1.04
CA ASP A 323 -12.06 5.47 2.06
C ASP A 323 -11.16 5.00 3.20
N VAL A 324 -9.97 5.59 3.38
CA VAL A 324 -9.09 5.36 4.55
C VAL A 324 -8.39 6.64 5.00
N CYS A 325 -8.07 6.76 6.28
CA CYS A 325 -7.16 7.79 6.78
C CYS A 325 -5.69 7.33 6.88
N TRP A 326 -5.44 6.02 7.02
CA TRP A 326 -4.12 5.38 7.00
C TRP A 326 -3.96 4.63 5.68
N LEU A 327 -3.17 5.18 4.76
CA LEU A 327 -2.75 4.49 3.54
C LEU A 327 -1.37 3.90 3.78
N GLU A 328 -1.23 2.60 3.54
CA GLU A 328 0.05 1.91 3.64
C GLU A 328 0.07 0.68 2.72
N VAL A 329 1.10 0.62 1.87
CA VAL A 329 1.32 -0.44 0.88
C VAL A 329 2.80 -0.79 0.87
N HIS A 330 3.13 -2.06 1.04
CA HIS A 330 4.50 -2.59 0.96
C HIS A 330 4.59 -3.72 -0.06
N GLY A 331 5.75 -3.88 -0.67
CA GLY A 331 6.10 -5.05 -1.46
C GLY A 331 7.59 -5.40 -1.33
N ARG A 332 7.94 -6.60 -1.80
CA ARG A 332 9.29 -7.14 -1.76
C ARG A 332 9.66 -7.79 -3.08
N PHE A 333 10.95 -7.79 -3.41
CA PHE A 333 11.45 -8.45 -4.60
C PHE A 333 12.90 -8.93 -4.42
N GLU A 334 13.17 -10.17 -4.81
CA GLU A 334 14.52 -10.77 -4.76
C GLU A 334 15.42 -10.18 -5.86
N VAL A 335 16.45 -9.43 -5.47
CA VAL A 335 17.27 -8.65 -6.43
C VAL A 335 18.08 -9.55 -7.37
N ALA A 336 18.35 -10.80 -7.00
CA ALA A 336 19.03 -11.78 -7.87
C ALA A 336 18.23 -12.16 -9.14
N ASN A 337 16.96 -11.76 -9.26
CA ASN A 337 16.20 -11.90 -10.52
C ASN A 337 16.46 -10.77 -11.52
N LEU A 338 17.12 -9.67 -11.12
CA LEU A 338 17.45 -8.55 -12.02
C LEU A 338 18.73 -8.84 -12.80
N SER A 339 18.79 -8.43 -14.07
CA SER A 339 20.02 -8.57 -14.87
C SER A 339 21.12 -7.65 -14.34
N PRO A 340 22.30 -8.17 -13.94
CA PRO A 340 23.29 -7.43 -13.16
C PRO A 340 24.02 -6.34 -13.96
N GLY A 341 24.60 -5.37 -13.25
CA GLY A 341 25.40 -4.27 -13.81
C GLY A 341 24.58 -3.10 -14.36
N ARG A 342 23.25 -3.19 -14.35
CA ARG A 342 22.30 -2.18 -14.87
C ARG A 342 21.73 -1.30 -13.76
N LEU A 343 21.41 -0.05 -14.09
CA LEU A 343 20.56 0.82 -13.28
C LEU A 343 19.10 0.37 -13.44
N TYR A 344 18.40 0.14 -12.34
CA TYR A 344 16.97 -0.15 -12.30
C TYR A 344 16.20 0.99 -11.66
N GLU A 345 15.00 1.24 -12.17
CA GLU A 345 14.00 2.11 -11.57
C GLU A 345 12.83 1.26 -11.06
N ILE A 346 12.27 1.67 -9.92
CA ILE A 346 11.14 1.03 -9.26
C ILE A 346 10.03 2.07 -9.18
N VAL A 347 8.87 1.79 -9.79
CA VAL A 347 7.73 2.72 -9.84
C VAL A 347 6.44 2.04 -9.39
N PHE A 348 5.61 2.72 -8.59
CA PHE A 348 4.21 2.32 -8.42
C PHE A 348 3.41 2.72 -9.67
N VAL A 349 2.62 1.80 -10.21
CA VAL A 349 1.71 2.06 -11.33
C VAL A 349 0.31 2.31 -10.78
N VAL A 350 -0.13 3.56 -10.81
CA VAL A 350 -1.35 4.03 -10.13
C VAL A 350 -2.23 4.88 -11.03
N MET A 351 -3.46 5.16 -10.61
CA MET A 351 -4.39 6.11 -11.24
C MET A 351 -5.18 6.81 -10.15
N LEU A 352 -5.37 8.14 -10.25
CA LEU A 352 -6.44 8.81 -9.52
C LEU A 352 -7.72 8.82 -10.37
N LYS A 353 -8.77 8.17 -9.89
CA LYS A 353 -10.10 8.06 -10.50
C LYS A 353 -11.06 9.04 -9.81
N ASP A 354 -12.04 9.57 -10.54
CA ASP A 354 -13.05 10.44 -9.94
C ASP A 354 -14.20 9.65 -9.29
N PRO A 355 -14.65 10.02 -8.07
CA PRO A 355 -14.11 11.05 -7.20
C PRO A 355 -12.84 10.59 -6.45
N ALA A 356 -11.85 11.49 -6.34
CA ALA A 356 -10.67 11.34 -5.50
C ALA A 356 -10.38 12.61 -4.69
N TYR A 357 -10.12 12.46 -3.40
CA TYR A 357 -9.86 13.50 -2.39
C TYR A 357 -8.89 13.00 -1.30
N GLY A 358 -8.36 13.90 -0.46
CA GLY A 358 -7.48 13.56 0.66
C GLY A 358 -6.01 13.44 0.28
N TRP A 359 -5.64 13.99 -0.89
CA TRP A 359 -4.32 13.85 -1.53
C TRP A 359 -3.49 15.13 -1.48
N GLU A 360 -3.92 16.12 -0.68
CA GLU A 360 -3.24 17.40 -0.53
C GLU A 360 -2.02 17.28 0.39
N ASP A 361 -1.96 16.21 1.20
CA ASP A 361 -0.75 15.78 1.91
C ASP A 361 0.01 14.78 1.01
N PRO A 362 1.29 15.05 0.64
CA PRO A 362 2.05 14.17 -0.25
C PRO A 362 2.24 12.75 0.30
N VAL A 363 2.09 11.73 -0.58
CA VAL A 363 2.42 10.35 -0.21
C VAL A 363 3.93 10.18 -0.08
N ASN A 364 4.34 9.37 0.90
CA ASN A 364 5.74 8.99 1.09
C ASN A 364 6.02 7.72 0.28
N LEU A 365 7.18 7.69 -0.37
CA LEU A 365 7.66 6.59 -1.19
C LEU A 365 9.05 6.21 -0.68
N ARG A 366 9.27 4.94 -0.38
CA ARG A 366 10.53 4.47 0.23
C ARG A 366 10.99 3.15 -0.38
N LEU A 367 12.27 3.08 -0.74
CA LEU A 367 13.00 1.90 -1.20
C LEU A 367 14.09 1.56 -0.17
N THR A 368 14.16 0.29 0.24
CA THR A 368 15.21 -0.27 1.09
C THR A 368 15.89 -1.41 0.35
N LEU A 369 17.21 -1.32 0.17
CA LEU A 369 18.02 -2.36 -0.48
C LEU A 369 18.47 -3.44 0.51
N PRO A 370 18.91 -4.64 0.06
CA PRO A 370 19.33 -5.73 0.95
C PRO A 370 20.54 -5.39 1.86
N ASP A 371 21.35 -4.41 1.46
CA ASP A 371 22.46 -3.85 2.26
C ASP A 371 22.02 -2.85 3.34
N GLY A 372 20.71 -2.59 3.46
CA GLY A 372 20.13 -1.65 4.41
C GLY A 372 20.09 -0.20 3.93
N THR A 373 20.63 0.13 2.76
CA THR A 373 20.55 1.47 2.16
C THR A 373 19.09 1.85 1.92
N ARG A 374 18.72 3.08 2.29
CA ARG A 374 17.35 3.61 2.13
C ARG A 374 17.34 4.83 1.22
N GLN A 375 16.30 4.91 0.39
CA GLN A 375 15.89 6.11 -0.34
C GLN A 375 14.45 6.41 0.07
N GLU A 376 14.14 7.67 0.33
CA GLU A 376 12.80 8.11 0.68
C GLU A 376 12.51 9.45 0.01
N ARG A 377 11.32 9.59 -0.57
CA ARG A 377 10.87 10.81 -1.25
C ARG A 377 9.36 11.00 -1.05
N LYS A 378 8.90 12.26 -1.07
CA LYS A 378 7.47 12.59 -1.04
C LYS A 378 6.98 12.93 -2.46
N GLU A 379 5.71 12.63 -2.75
CA GLU A 379 5.09 12.86 -4.05
C GLU A 379 3.67 13.43 -3.88
N ASN A 380 3.40 14.59 -4.47
CA ASN A 380 2.06 15.18 -4.45
C ASN A 380 1.21 14.52 -5.55
N LEU A 381 0.15 13.81 -5.16
CA LEU A 381 -0.74 13.14 -6.12
C LEU A 381 -1.77 14.11 -6.75
N MET A 382 -2.07 15.26 -6.13
CA MET A 382 -2.95 16.28 -6.71
C MET A 382 -2.33 16.99 -7.93
N GLU A 383 -1.01 16.97 -8.06
CA GLU A 383 -0.28 17.47 -9.23
C GLU A 383 -0.25 16.48 -10.41
N LYS A 384 -0.84 15.28 -10.25
CA LYS A 384 -0.78 14.22 -11.27
C LYS A 384 -2.07 14.13 -12.09
N PRO A 385 -2.00 13.73 -13.37
CA PRO A 385 -3.18 13.66 -14.21
C PRO A 385 -4.12 12.53 -13.77
N ARG A 386 -5.37 12.88 -13.52
CA ARG A 386 -6.47 11.97 -13.18
C ARG A 386 -6.93 11.16 -14.41
N GLY A 387 -7.66 10.08 -14.17
CA GLY A 387 -8.30 9.24 -15.20
C GLY A 387 -7.37 8.37 -16.05
N ARG A 388 -6.05 8.37 -15.81
CA ARG A 388 -5.07 7.57 -16.54
C ARG A 388 -4.10 6.86 -15.60
N TRP A 389 -3.53 5.74 -16.06
CA TRP A 389 -2.40 5.12 -15.38
C TRP A 389 -1.14 6.00 -15.50
N ILE A 390 -0.41 6.13 -14.40
CA ILE A 390 0.84 6.87 -14.27
C ILE A 390 1.87 6.05 -13.50
N ASP A 391 3.14 6.28 -13.82
CA ASP A 391 4.28 5.77 -13.05
C ASP A 391 4.66 6.77 -11.96
N ILE A 392 4.84 6.30 -10.73
CA ILE A 392 5.24 7.08 -9.56
C ILE A 392 6.57 6.51 -9.02
N PRO A 393 7.73 7.15 -9.29
CA PRO A 393 9.04 6.59 -8.92
C PRO A 393 9.27 6.50 -7.41
N VAL A 394 9.71 5.34 -6.94
CA VAL A 394 10.08 5.09 -5.55
C VAL A 394 11.56 5.40 -5.33
N GLY A 395 12.40 4.95 -6.25
CA GLY A 395 13.85 5.07 -6.18
C GLY A 395 14.54 4.26 -7.29
N GLU A 396 15.86 4.33 -7.33
CA GLU A 396 16.68 3.68 -8.35
C GLU A 396 17.94 3.04 -7.74
N PHE A 397 18.44 1.94 -8.30
CA PHE A 397 19.70 1.36 -7.86
C PHE A 397 20.43 0.58 -8.96
N LYS A 398 21.76 0.51 -8.86
CA LYS A 398 22.56 -0.35 -9.73
C LYS A 398 22.59 -1.78 -9.18
N SER A 399 22.10 -2.71 -9.99
CA SER A 399 22.16 -4.16 -9.73
C SER A 399 23.61 -4.67 -9.80
N SER A 400 23.94 -5.66 -8.97
CA SER A 400 25.19 -6.43 -9.06
C SER A 400 24.95 -7.87 -8.61
N THR A 401 25.87 -8.78 -8.96
CA THR A 401 25.84 -10.19 -8.51
C THR A 401 26.23 -10.37 -7.04
N GLU A 402 26.73 -9.32 -6.40
CA GLU A 402 27.15 -9.32 -4.99
C GLU A 402 25.98 -8.98 -4.05
N LYS A 403 25.03 -8.17 -4.52
CA LYS A 403 23.80 -7.87 -3.78
C LYS A 403 22.83 -9.04 -3.96
N THR A 404 22.43 -9.66 -2.86
CA THR A 404 21.51 -10.80 -2.80
C THR A 404 20.46 -10.57 -1.71
N GLY A 405 19.26 -11.13 -1.88
CA GLY A 405 18.15 -10.97 -0.94
C GLY A 405 17.05 -10.02 -1.43
N GLU A 406 15.99 -9.89 -0.64
CA GLU A 406 14.83 -9.08 -1.00
C GLU A 406 15.08 -7.58 -0.74
N MET A 407 14.87 -6.74 -1.76
CA MET A 407 14.62 -5.32 -1.56
C MET A 407 13.17 -5.11 -1.12
N GLU A 408 12.92 -4.07 -0.31
CA GLU A 408 11.58 -3.65 0.11
C GLU A 408 11.23 -2.30 -0.53
N PHE A 409 10.00 -2.12 -0.96
CA PHE A 409 9.49 -0.84 -1.46
C PHE A 409 8.09 -0.56 -0.91
N SER A 410 7.77 0.70 -0.68
CA SER A 410 6.52 1.09 -0.01
C SER A 410 5.99 2.47 -0.44
N LEU A 411 4.66 2.62 -0.34
CA LEU A 411 3.89 3.85 -0.54
C LEU A 411 2.97 4.02 0.68
N TYR A 412 3.06 5.15 1.38
CA TYR A 412 2.27 5.40 2.60
C TYR A 412 1.94 6.87 2.86
N GLU A 413 0.75 7.13 3.41
CA GLU A 413 0.36 8.39 4.02
C GLU A 413 -0.62 8.09 5.17
N TYR A 414 -0.15 8.29 6.40
CA TYR A 414 -0.89 8.11 7.65
C TYR A 414 -0.61 9.22 8.68
N GLU A 415 0.19 10.23 8.34
CA GLU A 415 0.63 11.32 9.21
C GLU A 415 -0.37 12.50 9.17
N GLY A 416 -0.94 12.81 8.01
CA GLY A 416 -1.94 13.89 7.87
C GLY A 416 -3.31 13.56 8.49
N GLY A 417 -3.62 12.25 8.59
CA GLY A 417 -4.86 11.71 9.14
C GLY A 417 -6.12 12.00 8.30
N LYS A 418 -6.00 12.70 7.17
CA LYS A 418 -7.11 12.93 6.23
C LYS A 418 -7.61 11.62 5.63
N TRP A 419 -8.93 11.51 5.49
CA TRP A 419 -9.58 10.44 4.72
C TRP A 419 -9.31 10.62 3.22
N LYS A 420 -8.98 9.53 2.54
CA LYS A 420 -8.49 9.50 1.16
C LYS A 420 -9.23 8.46 0.32
N ARG A 421 -9.49 8.82 -0.94
CA ARG A 421 -10.33 8.03 -1.87
C ARG A 421 -9.82 8.07 -3.31
N GLY A 422 -10.11 7.02 -4.08
CA GLY A 422 -10.04 7.03 -5.55
C GLY A 422 -8.65 6.78 -6.12
N LEU A 423 -7.69 6.36 -5.30
CA LEU A 423 -6.41 5.83 -5.77
C LEU A 423 -6.58 4.37 -6.19
N LEU A 424 -6.35 4.09 -7.47
CA LEU A 424 -6.23 2.74 -8.00
C LEU A 424 -4.75 2.36 -8.07
N ILE A 425 -4.40 1.18 -7.58
CA ILE A 425 -3.04 0.62 -7.63
C ILE A 425 -3.08 -0.62 -8.51
N LYS A 426 -2.35 -0.60 -9.62
CA LYS A 426 -2.17 -1.79 -10.49
C LYS A 426 -1.08 -2.71 -9.94
N GLY A 427 -0.03 -2.13 -9.37
CA GLY A 427 1.12 -2.85 -8.83
C GLY A 427 2.39 -2.00 -8.84
N VAL A 428 3.54 -2.66 -8.74
CA VAL A 428 4.88 -2.05 -8.84
C VAL A 428 5.63 -2.62 -10.02
N LYS A 429 6.15 -1.73 -10.87
CA LYS A 429 6.94 -2.04 -12.06
C LYS A 429 8.42 -1.82 -11.76
N ILE A 430 9.25 -2.80 -12.11
CA ILE A 430 10.70 -2.80 -11.94
C ILE A 430 11.31 -3.02 -13.34
N HIS A 431 12.10 -2.05 -13.81
CA HIS A 431 12.66 -2.06 -15.17
C HIS A 431 14.04 -1.42 -15.21
N PRO A 432 14.89 -1.73 -16.20
CA PRO A 432 16.10 -0.97 -16.44
C PRO A 432 15.74 0.50 -16.71
N LYS A 433 16.58 1.40 -16.21
CA LYS A 433 16.58 2.82 -16.59
C LYS A 433 17.51 3.01 -17.79
N ALA A 434 17.06 3.79 -18.78
CA ALA A 434 17.77 4.02 -20.04
C ALA A 434 18.99 4.93 -19.85
#